data_AF-A0A5N9BSF2-F1
#
_entry.id   AF-A0A5N9BSF2-F1
#
_cell.length_a   1.000
_cell.length_b   1.000
_cell.length_c   1.000
_cell.angle_alpha   90.00
_cell.angle_beta   90.00
_cell.angle_gamma   90.00
#
_symmetry.space_group_name_H-M   'P 1'
#
loop_
_entity.id
_entity.type
_entity.pdbx_description
1 polymer ?
#
loop_
_entity_poly.entity_id
_entity_poly.type
_entity_poly.pdbx_seq_one_letter_code
_entity_poly.pdbx_strand_id
1 'polypeptide(L)'
;MGKLLFMLEVESRKRGLIRSGQTVDAKAAFALLRDMPYQRASTREPEAIIQEGQGTCSGKRYLLDQIFRVEGLESRVIMCTHRFTEETTADFPPELGEVVARCQTSILISGSIPKPVG
;
A
#
# COMPACT_ATOMS: atom_id res chain seq x y z
N MET A 1 -9.68 4.59 -17.94
CA MET A 1 -8.37 4.38 -17.28
C MET A 1 -7.83 5.73 -16.88
N GLY A 2 -7.77 6.00 -15.58
CA GLY A 2 -7.16 7.20 -15.02
C GLY A 2 -5.65 7.28 -15.27
N LYS A 3 -5.10 8.50 -15.26
CA LYS A 3 -3.66 8.77 -15.44
C LYS A 3 -2.79 7.90 -14.53
N LEU A 4 -3.12 7.82 -13.24
CA LEU A 4 -2.32 7.10 -12.24
C LEU A 4 -2.33 5.59 -12.45
N LEU A 5 -3.48 5.01 -12.82
CA LEU A 5 -3.59 3.58 -13.09
C LEU A 5 -2.81 3.20 -14.35
N PHE A 6 -2.90 4.04 -15.39
CA PHE A 6 -2.09 3.87 -16.61
C PHE A 6 -0.59 3.95 -16.31
N MET A 7 -0.15 4.95 -15.53
CA MET A 7 1.25 5.06 -15.11
C MET A 7 1.71 3.83 -14.32
N LEU A 8 0.88 3.36 -13.37
CA LEU A 8 1.18 2.18 -12.57
C LEU A 8 1.34 0.94 -13.47
N GLU A 9 0.48 0.76 -14.46
CA GLU A 9 0.59 -0.32 -15.44
C GLU A 9 1.91 -0.24 -16.22
N VAL A 10 2.24 0.92 -16.77
CA VAL A 10 3.47 1.13 -17.55
C VAL A 10 4.71 0.84 -16.71
N GLU A 11 4.78 1.41 -15.50
CA GLU A 11 5.93 1.27 -14.62
C GLU A 11 6.06 -0.14 -14.03
N SER A 12 4.94 -0.83 -13.79
CA SER A 12 4.93 -2.23 -13.35
C SER A 12 5.38 -3.15 -14.48
N ARG A 13 4.99 -2.86 -15.73
CA ARG A 13 5.44 -3.61 -16.91
C ARG A 13 6.93 -3.43 -17.16
N LYS A 14 7.45 -2.19 -17.06
CA LYS A 14 8.89 -1.91 -17.16
C LYS A 14 9.72 -2.70 -16.15
N ARG A 15 9.16 -2.95 -14.95
CA ARG A 15 9.79 -3.73 -13.88
C ARG A 15 9.56 -5.24 -13.98
N GLY A 16 8.80 -5.72 -14.97
CA GLY A 16 8.47 -7.14 -15.10
C GLY A 16 7.50 -7.68 -14.03
N LEU A 17 6.76 -6.80 -13.34
CA LEU A 17 5.80 -7.20 -12.28
C LEU A 17 4.47 -7.69 -12.85
N ILE A 18 4.17 -7.38 -14.12
CA ILE A 18 2.98 -7.84 -14.85
C ILE A 18 3.39 -8.34 -16.23
N ARG A 19 2.62 -9.30 -16.77
CA ARG A 19 2.88 -9.89 -18.10
C ARG A 19 2.54 -8.91 -19.23
N SER A 20 3.15 -9.12 -20.40
CA SER A 20 2.75 -8.41 -21.62
C SER A 20 1.27 -8.68 -21.93
N GLY A 21 0.51 -7.62 -22.24
CA GLY A 21 -0.94 -7.70 -22.51
C GLY A 21 -1.83 -7.81 -21.27
N GLN A 22 -1.28 -7.93 -20.05
CA GLN A 22 -2.07 -7.88 -18.83
C GLN A 22 -2.49 -6.43 -18.54
N THR A 23 -3.79 -6.21 -18.41
CA THR A 23 -4.39 -4.94 -17.94
C THR A 23 -4.34 -4.87 -16.42
N VAL A 24 -4.10 -3.69 -15.86
CA VAL A 24 -4.17 -3.48 -14.40
C VAL A 24 -5.56 -2.99 -14.00
N ASP A 25 -6.35 -3.88 -13.41
CA ASP A 25 -7.61 -3.53 -12.74
C ASP A 25 -7.37 -3.08 -11.28
N ALA A 26 -8.44 -2.74 -10.55
CA ALA A 26 -8.34 -2.30 -9.16
C ALA A 26 -7.71 -3.36 -8.23
N LYS A 27 -7.97 -4.65 -8.48
CA LYS A 27 -7.40 -5.76 -7.69
C LYS A 27 -5.90 -5.89 -7.94
N ALA A 28 -5.48 -5.79 -9.19
CA ALA A 28 -4.07 -5.79 -9.58
C ALA A 28 -3.36 -4.54 -9.03
N ALA A 29 -3.98 -3.36 -9.10
CA ALA A 29 -3.44 -2.14 -8.53
C ALA A 29 -3.20 -2.27 -7.02
N PHE A 30 -4.17 -2.85 -6.29
CA PHE A 30 -4.01 -3.16 -4.86
C PHE A 30 -2.81 -4.07 -4.60
N ALA A 31 -2.68 -5.18 -5.35
CA ALA A 31 -1.57 -6.13 -5.17
C ALA A 31 -0.22 -5.46 -5.43
N LEU A 32 -0.10 -4.71 -6.53
CA LEU A 32 1.12 -3.96 -6.89
C LEU A 32 1.52 -2.96 -5.80
N LEU A 33 0.55 -2.22 -5.23
CA LEU A 33 0.81 -1.24 -4.18
C LEU A 33 1.01 -1.88 -2.79
N ARG A 34 0.50 -3.08 -2.56
CA ARG A 34 0.80 -3.87 -1.34
C ARG A 34 2.25 -4.34 -1.36
N ASP A 35 2.68 -4.87 -2.51
CA ASP A 35 3.99 -5.51 -2.67
C ASP A 35 5.10 -4.51 -3.01
N MET A 36 4.75 -3.26 -3.34
CA MET A 36 5.69 -2.16 -3.52
C MET A 36 6.57 -1.96 -2.26
N PRO A 37 7.91 -1.92 -2.41
CA PRO A 37 8.85 -1.75 -1.31
C PRO A 37 8.51 -0.60 -0.35
N TYR A 38 8.72 -0.85 0.94
CA TYR A 38 8.57 0.17 1.99
C TYR A 38 9.83 1.04 2.04
N GLN A 39 9.86 2.11 1.25
CA GLN A 39 10.90 3.14 1.28
C GLN A 39 10.27 4.51 0.97
N ARG A 40 10.93 5.59 1.38
CA ARG A 40 10.46 6.94 1.08
C ARG A 40 10.86 7.31 -0.35
N ALA A 41 9.89 7.62 -1.20
CA ALA A 41 10.15 8.21 -2.51
C ALA A 41 10.69 9.64 -2.39
N SER A 42 11.25 10.20 -3.47
CA SER A 42 11.80 11.56 -3.47
C SER A 42 10.79 12.62 -3.03
N THR A 43 9.50 12.42 -3.36
CA THR A 43 8.38 13.26 -2.91
C THR A 43 7.21 12.40 -2.45
N ARG A 44 6.16 13.06 -1.94
CA ARG A 44 4.88 12.39 -1.59
C ARG A 44 3.90 12.35 -2.77
N GLU A 45 4.28 12.88 -3.93
CA GLU A 45 3.39 12.92 -5.09
C GLU A 45 3.14 11.50 -5.63
N PRO A 46 1.89 11.17 -6.03
CA PRO A 46 1.52 9.88 -6.60
C PRO A 46 2.46 9.42 -7.74
N GLU A 47 2.83 10.35 -8.61
CA GLU A 47 3.69 10.09 -9.76
C GLU A 47 5.09 9.63 -9.34
N ALA A 48 5.69 10.26 -8.34
CA ALA A 48 7.02 9.89 -7.84
C ALA A 48 7.01 8.48 -7.22
N ILE A 49 5.96 8.17 -6.43
CA ILE A 49 5.77 6.84 -5.84
C ILE A 49 5.68 5.76 -6.92
N ILE A 50 4.92 6.01 -8.00
CA ILE A 50 4.79 5.09 -9.13
C ILE A 50 6.11 4.95 -9.91
N GLN A 51 6.73 6.07 -10.26
CA GLN A 51 7.93 6.11 -11.10
C GLN A 51 9.15 5.53 -10.41
N GLU A 52 9.31 5.71 -9.11
CA GLU A 52 10.39 5.12 -8.33
C GLU A 52 10.06 3.68 -7.93
N GLY A 53 8.78 3.33 -7.83
CA GLY A 53 8.34 1.99 -7.44
C GLY A 53 8.56 1.72 -5.96
N GLN A 54 8.42 2.74 -5.11
CA GLN A 54 8.60 2.65 -3.67
C GLN A 54 7.70 3.65 -2.94
N GLY A 55 7.26 3.28 -1.74
CA GLY A 55 6.44 4.19 -0.93
C GLY A 55 6.31 3.76 0.53
N THR A 56 6.13 4.74 1.40
CA THR A 56 5.77 4.50 2.81
C THR A 56 4.34 3.96 2.91
N CYS A 57 3.92 3.56 4.11
CA CYS A 57 2.58 3.01 4.35
C CYS A 57 1.50 4.02 3.92
N SER A 58 1.59 5.27 4.39
CA SER A 58 0.65 6.32 4.04
C SER A 58 0.71 6.70 2.57
N GLY A 59 1.90 6.83 1.98
CA GLY A 59 2.05 7.17 0.56
C GLY A 59 1.35 6.16 -0.36
N LYS A 60 1.55 4.86 -0.11
CA LYS A 60 0.92 3.79 -0.90
C LYS A 60 -0.60 3.78 -0.74
N ARG A 61 -1.13 4.11 0.44
CA ARG A 61 -2.59 4.09 0.72
C ARG A 61 -3.30 5.31 0.15
N TYR A 62 -2.65 6.48 0.17
CA TYR A 62 -3.17 7.68 -0.51
C TYR A 62 -3.17 7.51 -2.03
N LEU A 63 -2.10 6.96 -2.60
CA LEU A 63 -2.07 6.64 -4.02
C LEU A 63 -3.18 5.66 -4.42
N LEU A 64 -3.39 4.60 -3.63
CA LEU A 64 -4.47 3.64 -3.88
C LEU A 64 -5.86 4.28 -3.81
N ASP A 65 -6.11 5.14 -2.81
CA ASP A 65 -7.37 5.88 -2.67
C ASP A 65 -7.64 6.77 -3.90
N GLN A 66 -6.62 7.45 -4.41
CA GLN A 66 -6.76 8.26 -5.63
C GLN A 66 -7.04 7.41 -6.87
N ILE A 67 -6.34 6.29 -7.04
CA ILE A 67 -6.61 5.35 -8.14
C ILE A 67 -8.06 4.86 -8.07
N PHE A 68 -8.51 4.40 -6.90
CA PHE A 68 -9.87 3.89 -6.73
C PHE A 68 -10.94 4.93 -7.03
N ARG A 69 -10.80 6.15 -6.53
CA ARG A 69 -11.74 7.24 -6.83
C ARG A 69 -11.83 7.57 -8.32
N VAL A 70 -10.70 7.60 -9.02
CA VAL A 70 -10.69 7.88 -10.47
C VAL A 70 -11.33 6.74 -11.27
N GLU A 71 -11.25 5.51 -10.79
CA GLU A 71 -11.94 4.36 -11.38
C GLU A 71 -13.39 4.20 -10.89
N GLY A 72 -13.94 5.20 -10.19
CA GLY A 72 -15.35 5.22 -9.76
C GLY A 72 -15.64 4.36 -8.53
N LEU A 73 -14.61 3.93 -7.79
CA LEU A 73 -14.76 3.15 -6.56
C LEU A 73 -14.79 4.08 -5.34
N GLU A 74 -15.70 3.79 -4.40
CA GLU A 74 -15.66 4.42 -3.10
C GLU A 74 -14.55 3.82 -2.24
N SER A 75 -13.68 4.69 -1.72
CA SER A 75 -12.62 4.32 -0.80
C SER A 75 -12.48 5.32 0.35
N ARG A 76 -11.99 4.82 1.48
CA ARG A 76 -11.64 5.62 2.65
C ARG A 76 -10.26 5.20 3.15
N VAL A 77 -9.46 6.18 3.54
CA VAL A 77 -8.18 5.93 4.19
C VAL A 77 -8.40 5.89 5.69
N ILE A 78 -8.00 4.78 6.31
CA ILE A 78 -8.11 4.57 7.74
C ILE A 78 -6.70 4.51 8.33
N MET A 79 -6.51 5.27 9.40
CA MET A 79 -5.29 5.24 10.19
C MET A 79 -5.52 4.38 11.43
N CYS A 80 -4.75 3.31 11.58
CA CYS A 80 -4.83 2.41 12.71
C CYS A 80 -3.47 2.37 13.44
N THR A 81 -3.50 2.28 14.75
CA THR A 81 -2.33 1.85 15.52
C THR A 81 -2.44 0.34 15.76
N HIS A 82 -1.32 -0.36 15.60
CA HIS A 82 -1.19 -1.76 15.98
C HIS A 82 -0.21 -1.85 17.15
N ARG A 83 -0.65 -2.52 18.21
CA ARG A 83 0.20 -2.90 19.34
C ARG A 83 0.64 -4.33 19.09
N PHE A 84 1.95 -4.56 19.07
CA PHE A 84 2.50 -5.91 18.95
C PHE A 84 2.52 -6.58 20.31
N THR A 85 1.79 -7.69 20.42
CA THR A 85 1.87 -8.65 21.51
C THR A 85 1.83 -10.06 20.92
N GLU A 86 2.13 -11.07 21.73
CA GLU A 86 1.92 -12.48 21.35
C GLU A 86 0.46 -12.76 20.96
N GLU A 87 -0.50 -12.07 21.60
CA GLU A 87 -1.94 -12.22 21.32
C GLU A 87 -2.37 -11.58 19.99
N THR A 88 -1.76 -10.45 19.60
CA THR A 88 -2.21 -9.65 18.45
C THR A 88 -1.40 -9.88 17.18
N THR A 89 -0.30 -10.64 17.26
CA THR A 89 0.65 -10.85 16.17
C THR A 89 0.73 -12.34 15.84
N ALA A 90 0.29 -12.71 14.63
CA ALA A 90 0.49 -14.08 14.14
C ALA A 90 2.00 -14.38 14.03
N ASP A 91 2.39 -15.60 14.42
CA ASP A 91 3.78 -16.07 14.39
C ASP A 91 4.76 -15.08 15.06
N PHE A 92 4.39 -14.59 16.25
CA PHE A 92 5.12 -13.54 16.97
C PHE A 92 6.64 -13.82 17.00
N PRO A 93 7.46 -13.06 16.24
CA PRO A 93 8.88 -13.34 16.14
C PRO A 93 9.56 -13.12 17.50
N PRO A 94 10.41 -14.06 17.97
CA PRO A 94 11.07 -13.93 19.27
C PRO A 94 11.86 -12.63 19.42
N GLU A 95 12.48 -12.16 18.34
CA GLU A 95 13.26 -10.91 18.29
C GLU A 95 12.38 -9.68 18.56
N LEU A 96 11.08 -9.77 18.26
CA LEU A 96 10.12 -8.70 18.50
C LEU A 96 9.78 -8.60 20.00
N GLY A 97 9.87 -9.70 20.74
CA GLY A 97 9.66 -9.73 22.20
C GLY A 97 10.63 -8.81 22.94
N GLU A 98 11.92 -8.85 22.59
CA GLU A 98 12.92 -7.95 23.18
C GLU A 98 12.65 -6.47 22.85
N VAL A 99 12.19 -6.18 21.63
CA VAL A 99 11.86 -4.82 21.18
C VAL A 99 10.63 -4.29 21.92
N VAL A 100 9.59 -5.10 22.06
CA VAL A 100 8.35 -4.74 22.79
C VAL A 100 8.63 -4.54 24.28
N ALA A 101 9.50 -5.35 24.89
CA ALA A 101 9.90 -5.18 26.29
C ALA A 101 10.69 -3.89 26.52
N ARG A 102 11.50 -3.46 25.54
CA ARG A 102 12.31 -2.23 25.60
C ARG A 102 11.53 -0.96 25.25
N CYS A 103 10.54 -1.07 24.37
CA CYS A 103 9.81 0.06 23.82
C CYS A 103 8.31 -0.26 23.84
N GLN A 104 7.50 0.54 24.56
CA GLN A 104 6.03 0.50 24.47
C GLN A 104 5.57 0.91 23.05
N THR A 105 5.74 0.04 22.06
CA THR A 105 5.71 0.43 20.65
C THR A 105 4.32 0.18 20.06
N SER A 106 3.66 1.26 19.66
CA SER A 106 2.51 1.22 18.77
C SER A 106 3.01 1.58 17.37
N ILE A 107 2.85 0.71 16.36
CA ILE A 107 3.18 1.06 14.97
C ILE A 107 1.91 1.47 14.24
N LEU A 108 1.99 2.55 13.47
CA LEU A 108 0.89 3.06 12.68
C LEU A 108 0.75 2.26 11.37
N ILE A 109 -0.33 1.50 11.23
CA ILE A 109 -0.71 0.78 10.00
C ILE A 109 -1.82 1.58 9.32
N SER A 110 -1.60 2.02 8.09
CA SER A 110 -2.66 2.59 7.25
C SER A 110 -3.29 1.51 6.37
N GLY A 111 -4.62 1.46 6.38
CA GLY A 111 -5.43 0.54 5.58
C GLY A 111 -6.44 1.29 4.72
N SER A 112 -6.78 0.72 3.57
CA SER A 112 -7.86 1.20 2.71
C SER A 112 -8.89 0.06 2.62
N ILE A 113 -10.13 0.30 3.04
CA ILE A 113 -11.20 -0.70 3.00
C ILE A 113 -12.24 -0.24 1.97
N PRO A 114 -12.62 -1.07 0.99
CA PRO A 114 -13.74 -0.78 0.11
C PRO A 114 -15.02 -0.71 0.94
N LYS A 115 -15.84 0.31 0.71
CA LYS A 115 -17.14 0.39 1.39
C LYS A 115 -18.08 -0.67 0.78
N PRO A 116 -18.83 -1.45 1.58
CA PRO A 116 -19.88 -2.29 1.04
C PRO A 116 -20.97 -1.42 0.39
N VAL A 117 -21.37 -1.79 -0.83
CA VAL A 117 -22.52 -1.19 -1.52
C VAL A 117 -23.77 -1.72 -0.81
N GLY A 118 -24.54 -0.82 -0.21
CA GLY A 118 -25.87 -1.07 0.35
C GLY A 118 -26.92 -0.36 -0.47
#